data_AF-A0A8T4Y3T7-F1
#
_entry.id   AF-A0A8T4Y3T7-F1
#
_cell.length_a   1.000
_cell.length_b   1.000
_cell.length_c   1.000
_cell.angle_alpha   90.00
_cell.angle_beta   90.00
_cell.angle_gamma   90.00
#
_symmetry.space_group_name_H-M   'P 1'
#
loop_
_entity.id
_entity.type
_entity.pdbx_description
1 polymer ?
#
loop_
_entity_poly.entity_id
_entity_poly.type
_entity_poly.pdbx_seq_one_letter_code
_entity_poly.pdbx_strand_id
1 'polypeptide(L)'
;MDDATLKLGSVTITESTVSVVFEKTAKVIEPRGYVAIDTNERGLDLATSKGELLKYDLSELPRLHHVYFEKRRAIQRKFWGNRRKSQMLQVRYRERERHRAEQLMHRVSKSVVEKAKESSFGIVLKDIKHIRSLVNRKVLAVNKFNGKIQWISVCSKRLKRRLNSWPFRELQSFIEYKARWEGISIIYVNPRGTSQ
;
A
#
# COMPACT_ATOMS: atom_id res chain seq x y z
N MET A 1 -13.55 24.16 16.29
CA MET A 1 -13.56 23.04 15.32
C MET A 1 -14.62 23.43 14.30
N ASP A 2 -14.36 24.48 13.52
CA ASP A 2 -15.42 25.23 12.86
C ASP A 2 -15.21 25.11 11.35
N ASP A 3 -15.15 23.86 10.87
CA ASP A 3 -15.26 23.58 9.45
C ASP A 3 -16.73 23.32 9.14
N ALA A 4 -17.40 24.33 8.57
CA ALA A 4 -18.82 24.27 8.21
C ALA A 4 -19.15 23.17 7.18
N THR A 5 -18.13 22.54 6.57
CA THR A 5 -18.30 21.42 5.63
C THR A 5 -18.39 20.05 6.31
N LEU A 6 -18.13 19.97 7.62
CA LEU A 6 -18.18 18.74 8.41
C LEU A 6 -19.56 18.54 9.04
N LYS A 7 -20.11 17.35 8.85
CA LYS A 7 -21.33 16.88 9.52
C LYS A 7 -20.99 15.70 10.42
N LEU A 8 -21.57 15.67 11.62
CA LEU A 8 -21.47 14.53 12.51
C LEU A 8 -22.27 13.36 11.92
N GLY A 9 -21.63 12.21 11.77
CA GLY A 9 -22.25 10.95 11.36
C GLY A 9 -22.66 10.12 12.57
N SER A 10 -22.24 8.85 12.60
CA SER A 10 -22.53 7.94 13.71
C SER A 10 -21.53 8.07 14.86
N VAL A 11 -22.03 7.89 16.09
CA VAL A 11 -21.20 7.67 17.28
C VAL A 11 -21.41 6.23 17.74
N THR A 12 -20.33 5.46 17.86
CA THR A 12 -20.36 4.09 18.36
C THR A 12 -19.48 3.98 19.59
N ILE A 13 -20.05 3.50 20.68
CA ILE A 13 -19.36 3.31 21.96
C ILE A 13 -19.29 1.82 22.23
N THR A 14 -18.08 1.32 22.47
CA THR A 14 -17.81 -0.03 22.97
C THR A 14 -17.24 0.08 24.39
N GLU A 15 -17.08 -1.04 25.08
CA GLU A 15 -16.48 -1.09 26.42
C GLU A 15 -15.08 -0.44 26.50
N SER A 16 -14.36 -0.34 25.38
CA SER A 16 -12.97 0.13 25.34
C SER A 16 -12.70 1.22 24.32
N THR A 17 -13.68 1.66 23.52
CA THR A 17 -13.44 2.62 22.44
C THR A 17 -14.68 3.47 22.14
N VAL A 18 -14.47 4.76 21.92
CA VAL A 18 -15.49 5.67 21.37
C VAL A 18 -15.08 6.03 19.94
N SER A 19 -15.93 5.71 18.98
CA SER A 19 -15.74 6.03 17.56
C SER A 19 -16.73 7.10 17.15
N VAL A 20 -16.22 8.27 16.78
CA VAL A 20 -17.01 9.40 16.26
C VAL A 20 -16.71 9.54 14.77
N VAL A 21 -17.72 9.36 13.94
CA VAL A 21 -17.59 9.45 12.49
C VAL A 21 -18.01 10.84 12.02
N PHE A 22 -17.23 11.43 11.12
CA PHE A 22 -17.53 12.70 10.46
C PHE A 22 -17.66 12.48 8.96
N GLU A 23 -18.65 13.14 8.36
CA GLU A 23 -18.81 13.23 6.92
C GLU A 23 -18.40 14.62 6.44
N LYS A 24 -17.69 14.69 5.32
CA LYS A 24 -17.27 15.95 4.69
C LYS A 24 -17.77 16.00 3.26
N THR A 25 -18.52 17.06 2.93
CA THR A 25 -18.87 17.35 1.53
C THR A 25 -17.80 18.24 0.90
N ALA A 26 -16.85 17.64 0.18
CA ALA A 26 -15.81 18.38 -0.53
C ALA A 26 -16.27 18.73 -1.95
N LYS A 27 -16.17 20.02 -2.33
CA LYS A 27 -16.37 20.44 -3.72
C LYS A 27 -15.18 19.96 -4.55
N VAL A 28 -15.44 19.26 -5.65
CA VAL A 28 -14.40 18.80 -6.57
C VAL A 28 -13.80 20.02 -7.27
N ILE A 29 -12.49 20.21 -7.12
CA ILE A 29 -11.76 21.30 -7.75
C ILE A 29 -11.39 20.87 -9.17
N GLU A 30 -11.68 21.71 -10.16
CA GLU A 30 -11.22 21.47 -11.53
C GLU A 30 -9.68 21.57 -11.58
N PRO A 31 -9.00 20.51 -12.02
CA PRO A 31 -7.54 20.47 -11.99
C PRO A 31 -6.94 21.37 -13.07
N ARG A 32 -5.96 22.20 -12.70
CA ARG A 32 -5.17 23.02 -13.66
C ARG A 32 -4.06 22.22 -14.36
N GLY A 33 -3.88 20.97 -13.97
CA GLY A 33 -2.84 20.06 -14.41
C GLY A 33 -2.91 18.76 -13.62
N TYR A 34 -1.98 17.85 -13.88
CA TYR A 34 -1.98 16.53 -13.27
C TYR A 34 -0.62 16.18 -12.65
N VAL A 35 -0.68 15.38 -11.58
CA VAL A 35 0.47 14.68 -11.00
C VAL A 35 0.30 13.20 -11.32
N ALA A 36 1.14 12.69 -12.21
CA ALA A 36 1.24 11.26 -12.47
C ALA A 36 2.10 10.61 -11.38
N ILE A 37 1.58 9.55 -10.77
CA ILE A 37 2.23 8.82 -9.70
C ILE A 37 2.53 7.40 -10.19
N ASP A 38 3.81 7.04 -10.19
CA ASP A 38 4.29 5.68 -10.41
C ASP A 38 4.85 5.09 -9.12
N THR A 39 4.33 3.92 -8.72
CA THR A 39 4.73 3.23 -7.49
C THR A 39 5.68 2.09 -7.83
N ASN A 40 6.80 2.00 -7.12
CA ASN A 40 7.71 0.85 -7.19
C ASN A 40 7.98 0.25 -5.78
N GLU A 41 8.70 -0.87 -5.69
CA GLU A 41 8.96 -1.56 -4.40
C GLU A 41 9.68 -0.70 -3.35
N ARG A 42 10.39 0.34 -3.77
CA ARG A 42 11.31 1.14 -2.92
C ARG A 42 11.04 2.63 -2.97
N GLY A 43 10.02 3.08 -3.67
CA GLY A 43 9.79 4.49 -3.89
C GLY A 43 8.50 4.79 -4.63
N LEU A 44 8.19 6.07 -4.61
CA LEU A 44 7.05 6.67 -5.28
C LEU A 44 7.56 7.82 -6.13
N ASP A 45 7.45 7.67 -7.44
CA ASP A 45 7.91 8.66 -8.41
C ASP A 45 6.71 9.50 -8.85
N LEU A 46 6.86 10.82 -8.82
CA LEU A 46 5.85 11.81 -9.19
C LEU A 46 6.36 12.59 -10.39
N ALA A 47 5.51 12.74 -11.40
CA ALA A 47 5.73 13.62 -12.53
C ALA A 47 4.57 14.60 -12.67
N THR A 48 4.87 15.90 -12.68
CA THR A 48 3.85 16.95 -12.78
C THR A 48 3.71 17.44 -14.22
N SER A 49 2.55 17.99 -14.58
CA SER A 49 2.35 18.65 -15.89
C SER A 49 3.28 19.84 -16.15
N LYS A 50 3.97 20.35 -15.11
CA LYS A 50 4.99 21.41 -15.23
C LYS A 50 6.39 20.86 -15.55
N GLY A 51 6.55 19.54 -15.65
CA GLY A 51 7.84 18.88 -15.89
C GLY A 51 8.65 18.62 -14.62
N GLU A 52 8.09 18.84 -13.42
CA GLU A 52 8.79 18.56 -12.17
C GLU A 52 8.75 17.06 -11.86
N LEU A 53 9.91 16.52 -11.50
CA LEU A 53 10.08 15.14 -11.06
C LEU A 53 10.44 15.10 -9.59
N LEU A 54 9.66 14.34 -8.82
CA LEU A 54 9.82 14.19 -7.38
C LEU A 54 9.80 12.72 -7.01
N LYS A 55 10.71 12.33 -6.12
CA LYS A 55 10.82 10.94 -5.68
C LYS A 55 10.72 10.85 -4.17
N TYR A 56 9.81 10.02 -3.68
CA TYR A 56 9.77 9.64 -2.27
C TYR A 56 10.48 8.31 -2.08
N ASP A 57 11.41 8.27 -1.15
CA ASP A 57 12.06 7.03 -0.75
C ASP A 57 11.15 6.22 0.19
N LEU A 58 10.84 5.00 -0.22
CA LEU A 58 10.09 4.01 0.54
C LEU A 58 10.97 2.77 0.86
N SER A 59 12.30 2.85 0.72
CA SER A 59 13.22 1.73 0.94
C SER A 59 13.17 1.14 2.34
N GLU A 60 12.75 1.94 3.33
CA GLU A 60 12.51 1.46 4.69
C GLU A 60 11.35 0.46 4.80
N LEU A 61 10.40 0.50 3.86
CA LEU A 61 9.24 -0.40 3.85
C LEU A 61 9.64 -1.87 3.55
N PRO A 62 10.32 -2.21 2.44
CA PRO A 62 10.81 -3.57 2.23
C PRO A 62 11.87 -3.99 3.27
N ARG A 63 12.65 -3.05 3.81
CA ARG A 63 13.59 -3.33 4.92
C ARG A 63 12.82 -3.77 6.17
N LEU A 64 11.78 -3.04 6.56
CA LEU A 64 10.90 -3.35 7.68
C LEU A 64 10.29 -4.75 7.51
N HIS A 65 9.70 -5.03 6.34
CA HIS A 65 9.11 -6.34 6.03
C HIS A 65 10.13 -7.48 6.14
N HIS A 66 11.36 -7.25 5.68
CA HIS A 66 12.44 -8.24 5.79
C HIS A 66 12.83 -8.51 7.25
N VAL A 67 13.03 -7.46 8.05
CA VAL A 67 13.41 -7.57 9.47
C VAL A 67 12.32 -8.32 10.26
N TYR A 68 11.05 -7.98 10.04
CA TYR A 68 9.94 -8.64 10.74
C TYR A 68 9.70 -10.07 10.26
N PHE A 69 9.94 -10.36 8.98
CA PHE A 69 9.96 -11.74 8.47
C PHE A 69 11.00 -12.60 9.21
N GLU A 70 12.24 -12.12 9.34
CA GLU A 70 13.29 -12.86 10.05
C GLU A 70 13.00 -13.01 11.56
N LYS A 71 12.44 -11.97 12.20
CA LYS A 71 11.97 -12.07 13.59
C LYS A 71 10.89 -13.14 13.76
N ARG A 72 9.89 -13.17 12.89
CA ARG A 72 8.82 -14.18 12.92
C ARG A 72 9.38 -15.58 12.68
N ARG A 73 10.35 -15.73 11.77
CA ARG A 73 11.03 -17.01 11.52
C ARG A 73 11.83 -17.46 12.74
N ALA A 74 12.51 -16.56 13.44
CA ALA A 74 13.21 -16.86 14.69
C ALA A 74 12.23 -17.28 15.81
N ILE A 75 11.08 -16.61 15.95
CA ILE A 75 10.02 -16.98 16.90
C ILE A 75 9.51 -18.39 16.63
N GLN A 76 9.20 -18.70 15.36
CA GLN A 76 8.71 -20.03 14.97
C GLN A 76 9.71 -21.13 15.30
N ARG A 77 11.01 -20.89 15.05
CA ARG A 77 12.08 -21.85 15.39
C ARG A 77 12.23 -22.01 16.90
N LYS A 78 12.29 -20.91 17.66
CA LYS A 78 12.51 -20.94 19.11
C LYS A 78 11.35 -21.59 19.87
N PHE A 79 10.12 -21.38 19.42
CA PHE A 79 8.91 -21.86 20.08
C PHE A 79 8.20 -22.96 19.29
N TRP A 80 8.95 -23.78 18.56
CA TRP A 80 8.38 -24.86 17.73
C TRP A 80 7.50 -25.84 18.54
N GLY A 81 7.91 -26.14 19.79
CA GLY A 81 7.18 -27.00 20.72
C GLY A 81 6.05 -26.31 21.50
N ASN A 82 5.99 -24.97 21.50
CA ASN A 82 4.93 -24.20 22.17
C ASN A 82 4.17 -23.35 21.15
N ARG A 83 3.21 -23.99 20.48
CA ARG A 83 2.41 -23.38 19.40
C ARG A 83 1.66 -22.13 19.87
N ARG A 84 1.06 -22.16 21.07
CA ARG A 84 0.30 -21.03 21.62
C ARG A 84 1.19 -19.79 21.77
N LYS A 85 2.36 -19.95 22.39
CA LYS A 85 3.32 -18.84 22.57
C LYS A 85 3.86 -18.33 21.23
N SER A 86 4.16 -19.24 20.29
CA SER A 86 4.59 -18.88 18.93
C SER A 86 3.53 -18.05 18.20
N GLN A 87 2.26 -18.47 18.22
CA GLN A 87 1.15 -17.76 17.58
C GLN A 87 0.92 -16.38 18.19
N MET A 88 0.86 -16.29 19.53
CA MET A 88 0.68 -15.01 20.23
C MET A 88 1.78 -14.00 19.85
N LEU A 89 3.04 -14.44 19.82
CA LEU A 89 4.15 -13.59 19.41
C LEU A 89 4.08 -13.23 17.92
N GLN A 90 3.71 -14.17 17.05
CA GLN A 90 3.55 -13.87 15.62
C GLN A 90 2.50 -12.79 15.37
N VAL A 91 1.35 -12.85 16.06
CA VAL A 91 0.31 -11.82 15.98
C VAL A 91 0.87 -10.48 16.48
N ARG A 92 1.44 -10.45 17.69
CA ARG A 92 2.04 -9.20 18.25
C ARG A 92 3.04 -8.55 17.30
N TYR A 93 3.93 -9.33 16.67
CA TYR A 93 4.92 -8.79 15.74
C TYR A 93 4.33 -8.43 14.37
N ARG A 94 3.28 -9.11 13.91
CA ARG A 94 2.52 -8.72 12.71
C ARG A 94 1.86 -7.35 12.90
N GLU A 95 1.20 -7.13 14.03
CA GLU A 95 0.54 -5.85 14.32
C GLU A 95 1.56 -4.70 14.40
N ARG A 96 2.71 -4.94 15.05
CA ARG A 96 3.82 -3.96 15.10
C ARG A 96 4.40 -3.64 13.72
N GLU A 97 4.55 -4.65 12.87
CA GLU A 97 4.99 -4.47 11.48
C GLU A 97 3.98 -3.59 10.72
N ARG A 98 2.68 -3.94 10.83
CA ARG A 98 1.58 -3.24 10.17
C ARG A 98 1.54 -1.76 10.56
N HIS A 99 1.47 -1.45 11.85
CA HIS A 99 1.40 -0.06 12.32
C HIS A 99 2.59 0.79 11.86
N ARG A 100 3.80 0.21 11.82
CA ARG A 100 4.99 0.93 11.32
C ARG A 100 4.94 1.17 9.81
N ALA A 101 4.50 0.18 9.05
CA ALA A 101 4.32 0.29 7.61
C ALA A 101 3.24 1.33 7.27
N GLU A 102 2.07 1.24 7.91
CA GLU A 102 0.95 2.18 7.79
C GLU A 102 1.40 3.61 8.11
N GLN A 103 2.11 3.83 9.22
CA GLN A 103 2.60 5.16 9.60
C GLN A 103 3.52 5.77 8.54
N LEU A 104 4.38 4.96 7.92
CA LEU A 104 5.26 5.41 6.85
C LEU A 104 4.45 5.79 5.60
N MET A 105 3.51 4.93 5.19
CA MET A 105 2.65 5.19 4.04
C MET A 105 1.70 6.38 4.26
N HIS A 106 1.18 6.58 5.47
CA HIS A 106 0.35 7.74 5.79
C HIS A 106 1.14 9.05 5.69
N ARG A 107 2.41 9.08 6.11
CA ARG A 107 3.25 10.28 5.94
C ARG A 107 3.47 10.62 4.48
N VAL A 108 3.83 9.62 3.66
CA VAL A 108 4.07 9.83 2.22
C VAL A 108 2.79 10.22 1.48
N SER A 109 1.69 9.49 1.67
CA SER A 109 0.40 9.81 1.05
C SER A 109 -0.11 11.20 1.44
N LYS A 110 0.11 11.64 2.69
CA LYS A 110 -0.23 13.01 3.12
C LYS A 110 0.58 14.04 2.34
N SER A 111 1.90 13.89 2.29
CA SER A 111 2.79 14.83 1.57
C SER A 111 2.47 14.90 0.07
N VAL A 112 2.14 13.77 -0.56
CA VAL A 112 1.74 13.72 -1.98
C VAL A 112 0.46 14.53 -2.22
N VAL A 113 -0.55 14.34 -1.37
CA VAL A 113 -1.84 15.03 -1.49
C VAL A 113 -1.69 16.52 -1.20
N GLU A 114 -0.88 16.91 -0.22
CA GLU A 114 -0.57 18.32 0.07
C GLU A 114 0.05 19.01 -1.15
N LYS A 115 1.05 18.39 -1.81
CA LYS A 115 1.64 18.95 -3.04
C LYS A 115 0.65 19.09 -4.19
N ALA A 116 -0.19 18.07 -4.39
CA ALA A 116 -1.23 18.12 -5.41
C ALA A 116 -2.22 19.27 -5.13
N LYS A 117 -2.59 19.46 -3.86
CA LYS A 117 -3.45 20.55 -3.40
C LYS A 117 -2.82 21.93 -3.64
N GLU A 118 -1.57 22.12 -3.23
CA GLU A 118 -0.82 23.37 -3.42
C GLU A 118 -0.75 23.77 -4.90
N SER A 119 -0.57 22.78 -5.78
CA SER A 119 -0.50 23.01 -7.23
C SER A 119 -1.88 23.11 -7.90
N SER A 120 -2.97 22.86 -7.17
CA SER A 120 -4.32 22.69 -7.74
C SER A 120 -4.36 21.65 -8.87
N PHE A 121 -3.61 20.56 -8.71
CA PHE A 121 -3.46 19.49 -9.69
C PHE A 121 -4.28 18.26 -9.30
N GLY A 122 -4.85 17.61 -10.31
CA GLY A 122 -5.45 16.28 -10.18
C GLY A 122 -4.38 15.21 -10.04
N ILE A 123 -4.75 14.04 -9.55
CA ILE A 123 -3.84 12.91 -9.36
C ILE A 123 -4.14 11.82 -10.38
N VAL A 124 -3.09 11.31 -11.02
CA VAL A 124 -3.18 10.15 -11.93
C VAL A 124 -2.42 8.98 -11.31
N LEU A 125 -3.12 7.86 -11.11
CA LEU A 125 -2.58 6.62 -10.54
C LEU A 125 -2.61 5.48 -11.57
N LYS A 126 -1.55 4.67 -11.61
CA LYS A 126 -1.51 3.47 -12.44
C LYS A 126 -2.33 2.33 -11.84
N ASP A 127 -3.19 1.68 -12.64
CA ASP A 127 -3.93 0.50 -12.19
C ASP A 127 -3.04 -0.74 -12.18
N ILE A 128 -2.54 -1.09 -10.99
CA ILE A 128 -1.64 -2.23 -10.79
C ILE A 128 -2.34 -3.44 -10.16
N LYS A 129 -3.66 -3.57 -10.33
CA LYS A 129 -4.44 -4.67 -9.75
C LYS A 129 -3.86 -6.05 -10.06
N HIS A 130 -3.32 -6.28 -11.25
CA HIS A 130 -2.93 -7.63 -11.69
C HIS A 130 -1.51 -8.08 -11.28
N ILE A 131 -0.70 -7.22 -10.63
CA ILE A 131 0.69 -7.56 -10.27
C ILE A 131 0.76 -8.83 -9.42
N ARG A 132 -0.11 -8.98 -8.42
CA ARG A 132 -0.11 -10.17 -7.55
C ARG A 132 -0.44 -11.46 -8.30
N SER A 133 -1.35 -11.40 -9.28
CA SER A 133 -1.70 -12.56 -10.11
C SER A 133 -0.53 -12.98 -11.01
N LEU A 134 0.19 -12.01 -11.58
CA LEU A 134 1.38 -12.25 -12.40
C LEU A 134 2.49 -12.91 -11.58
N VAL A 135 2.77 -12.36 -10.40
CA VAL A 135 3.84 -12.85 -9.50
C VAL A 135 3.57 -14.25 -8.96
N ASN A 136 2.31 -14.58 -8.70
CA ASN A 136 1.92 -15.88 -8.18
C ASN A 136 1.50 -16.87 -9.29
N ARG A 137 1.71 -16.52 -10.56
CA ARG A 137 1.38 -17.37 -11.71
C ARG A 137 2.06 -18.74 -11.58
N LYS A 138 1.28 -19.78 -11.85
CA LYS A 138 1.75 -21.15 -11.96
C LYS A 138 1.54 -21.65 -13.38
N VAL A 139 2.40 -22.55 -13.82
CA VAL A 139 2.30 -23.24 -15.09
C VAL A 139 2.34 -24.74 -14.84
N LEU A 140 1.64 -25.50 -15.68
CA LEU A 140 1.70 -26.95 -15.65
C LEU A 140 3.03 -27.38 -16.27
N ALA A 141 3.91 -27.98 -15.47
CA ALA A 141 5.24 -28.40 -15.92
C ALA A 141 5.72 -29.61 -15.11
N VAL A 142 6.71 -30.32 -15.65
CA VAL A 142 7.36 -31.44 -14.97
C VAL A 142 8.20 -30.90 -13.81
N ASN A 143 7.96 -31.40 -12.60
CA ASN A 143 8.74 -31.00 -11.45
C ASN A 143 10.08 -31.74 -11.43
N LYS A 144 11.17 -30.96 -11.51
CA LYS A 144 12.54 -31.46 -11.54
C LYS A 144 12.97 -32.34 -10.36
N PHE A 145 12.25 -32.31 -9.24
CA PHE A 145 12.58 -33.08 -8.04
C PHE A 145 11.90 -34.45 -7.99
N ASN A 146 10.74 -34.61 -8.61
CA ASN A 146 9.97 -35.86 -8.52
C ASN A 146 9.44 -36.38 -9.86
N GLY A 147 9.74 -35.71 -10.98
CA GLY A 147 9.38 -36.12 -12.34
C GLY A 147 7.89 -35.99 -12.68
N LYS A 148 7.03 -35.49 -11.78
CA LYS A 148 5.58 -35.43 -11.99
C LYS A 148 5.14 -34.11 -12.61
N ILE A 149 4.13 -34.16 -13.49
CA ILE A 149 3.45 -32.98 -14.03
C ILE A 149 2.62 -32.34 -12.92
N GLN A 150 2.88 -31.07 -12.59
CA GLN A 150 2.14 -30.32 -11.58
C GLN A 150 2.18 -28.81 -11.80
N TRP A 151 1.38 -28.07 -11.05
CA TRP A 151 1.37 -26.60 -11.06
C TRP A 151 2.59 -26.03 -10.34
N ILE A 152 3.57 -25.56 -11.11
CA ILE A 152 4.83 -25.02 -10.60
C ILE A 152 4.80 -23.49 -10.68
N SER A 153 5.28 -22.81 -9.63
CA SER A 153 5.45 -21.36 -9.68
C SER A 153 6.49 -20.95 -10.70
N VAL A 154 6.15 -20.00 -11.56
CA VAL A 154 7.08 -19.40 -12.52
C VAL A 154 8.11 -18.54 -11.80
N CYS A 155 7.64 -17.72 -10.85
CA CYS A 155 8.49 -16.80 -10.11
C CYS A 155 9.16 -17.47 -8.89
N SER A 156 10.40 -17.06 -8.60
CA SER A 156 11.17 -17.56 -7.46
C SER A 156 10.49 -17.24 -6.12
N LYS A 157 10.73 -18.08 -5.09
CA LYS A 157 10.22 -17.84 -3.73
C LYS A 157 10.63 -16.46 -3.19
N ARG A 158 11.85 -15.99 -3.52
CA ARG A 158 12.38 -14.68 -3.12
C ARG A 158 11.62 -13.52 -3.75
N LEU A 159 11.38 -13.58 -5.07
CA LEU A 159 10.63 -12.55 -5.79
C LEU A 159 9.18 -12.47 -5.29
N LYS A 160 8.53 -13.64 -5.17
CA LYS A 160 7.17 -13.72 -4.62
C LYS A 160 7.06 -13.11 -3.24
N ARG A 161 8.02 -13.41 -2.34
CA ARG A 161 8.01 -12.84 -0.98
C ARG A 161 8.03 -11.31 -1.03
N ARG A 162 8.94 -10.72 -1.80
CA ARG A 162 9.10 -9.27 -1.93
C ARG A 162 7.84 -8.59 -2.47
N LEU A 163 7.37 -9.05 -3.64
CA LEU A 163 6.24 -8.43 -4.32
C LEU A 163 4.90 -8.70 -3.62
N ASN A 164 4.75 -9.83 -2.92
CA ASN A 164 3.55 -10.06 -2.10
C ASN A 164 3.55 -9.22 -0.81
N SER A 165 4.72 -8.84 -0.29
CA SER A 165 4.81 -7.92 0.85
C SER A 165 4.69 -6.45 0.46
N TRP A 166 4.78 -6.10 -0.82
CA TRP A 166 4.69 -4.71 -1.26
C TRP A 166 3.24 -4.18 -1.15
N PRO A 167 2.98 -3.15 -0.32
CA PRO A 167 1.63 -2.68 -0.01
C PRO A 167 1.16 -1.57 -0.98
N PHE A 168 1.33 -1.78 -2.28
CA PHE A 168 1.02 -0.76 -3.29
C PHE A 168 -0.44 -0.30 -3.28
N ARG A 169 -1.40 -1.23 -3.17
CA ARG A 169 -2.84 -0.89 -3.15
C ARG A 169 -3.23 -0.10 -1.90
N GLU A 170 -2.58 -0.38 -0.79
CA GLU A 170 -2.83 0.30 0.48
C GLU A 170 -2.34 1.74 0.40
N LEU A 171 -1.15 1.97 -0.15
CA LEU A 171 -0.66 3.31 -0.42
C LEU A 171 -1.56 4.08 -1.41
N GLN A 172 -2.03 3.43 -2.49
CA GLN A 172 -2.99 4.03 -3.43
C GLN A 172 -4.30 4.40 -2.73
N SER A 173 -4.85 3.51 -1.91
CA SER A 173 -6.05 3.78 -1.11
C SER A 173 -5.84 4.97 -0.17
N PHE A 174 -4.65 5.08 0.44
CA PHE A 174 -4.32 6.20 1.32
C PHE A 174 -4.26 7.54 0.60
N ILE A 175 -3.67 7.55 -0.60
CA ILE A 175 -3.68 8.74 -1.46
C ILE A 175 -5.13 9.06 -1.85
N GLU A 176 -5.89 8.06 -2.25
CA GLU A 176 -7.25 8.22 -2.78
C GLU A 176 -8.22 8.80 -1.75
N TYR A 177 -8.28 8.25 -0.54
CA TYR A 177 -9.22 8.78 0.46
C TYR A 177 -8.82 10.19 0.91
N LYS A 178 -7.52 10.49 1.00
CA LYS A 178 -7.04 11.83 1.39
C LYS A 178 -7.27 12.86 0.29
N ALA A 179 -7.01 12.51 -0.96
CA ALA A 179 -7.27 13.38 -2.10
C ALA A 179 -8.77 13.69 -2.21
N ARG A 180 -9.65 12.68 -2.05
CA ARG A 180 -11.10 12.90 -2.00
C ARG A 180 -11.53 13.80 -0.85
N TRP A 181 -10.92 13.63 0.33
CA TRP A 181 -11.18 14.51 1.49
C TRP A 181 -10.84 15.98 1.22
N GLU A 182 -9.87 16.22 0.35
CA GLU A 182 -9.45 17.56 -0.10
C GLU A 182 -10.14 18.02 -1.39
N GLY A 183 -11.05 17.23 -1.97
CA GLY A 183 -11.74 17.57 -3.22
C GLY A 183 -10.87 17.47 -4.48
N ILE A 184 -9.74 16.77 -4.42
CA ILE A 184 -8.82 16.58 -5.54
C ILE A 184 -9.33 15.45 -6.44
N SER A 185 -9.36 15.69 -7.75
CA SER A 185 -9.75 14.68 -8.74
C SER A 185 -8.69 13.58 -8.87
N ILE A 186 -9.14 12.33 -9.04
CA ILE A 186 -8.28 11.15 -9.15
C ILE A 186 -8.67 10.37 -10.39
N ILE A 187 -7.69 10.01 -11.21
CA ILE A 187 -7.88 9.22 -12.42
C ILE A 187 -6.99 7.98 -12.34
N TYR A 188 -7.56 6.80 -12.62
CA TYR A 188 -6.80 5.57 -12.78
C TYR A 188 -6.51 5.31 -14.26
N VAL A 189 -5.24 5.11 -14.61
CA VAL A 189 -4.80 4.79 -15.98
C VAL A 189 -4.39 3.33 -16.10
N ASN A 190 -4.74 2.72 -17.24
CA ASN A 190 -4.37 1.33 -17.51
C ASN A 190 -2.84 1.24 -17.74
N PRO A 191 -2.14 0.28 -17.12
CA PRO A 191 -0.70 0.09 -17.30
C PRO A 191 -0.30 -0.47 -18.68
N ARG A 192 -1.24 -0.94 -19.51
CA ARG A 192 -0.93 -1.54 -20.82
C ARG A 192 -0.26 -0.49 -21.72
N GLY A 193 0.99 -0.75 -22.12
CA GLY A 193 1.75 0.09 -23.05
C GLY A 193 2.63 1.17 -22.43
N THR A 194 2.67 1.33 -21.09
CA THR A 194 3.49 2.36 -20.41
C THR A 194 4.90 1.88 -20.01
N SER A 195 5.45 0.90 -20.72
CA SER A 195 6.79 0.38 -20.49
C SER A 195 7.39 0.07 -21.85
N GLN A 196 7.93 1.10 -22.51
CA GLN A 196 8.86 0.98 -23.63
C GLN A 196 10.28 1.09 -23.10
#